data_AF-A0A7S0Q645-F1
#
_entry.id   AF-A0A7S0Q645-F1
#
_cell.length_a   1.000
_cell.length_b   1.000
_cell.length_c   1.000
_cell.angle_alpha   90.00
_cell.angle_beta   90.00
_cell.angle_gamma   90.00
#
_symmetry.space_group_name_H-M   'P 1'
#
loop_
_entity.id
_entity.type
_entity.pdbx_description
1 polymer ?
#
loop_
_entity_poly.entity_id
_entity_poly.type
_entity_poly.pdbx_seq_one_letter_code
_entity_poly.pdbx_strand_id
1 'polypeptide(L)'
;IYGQLSKPVQRWDLTRTFTSQLGLHALLCYAVGLHAQQPQCIVVSRSSGNLCLVDFDPVTPPPTPAPADDGAASSPVKMPFRLTRNLQRLVTPFGIDGTFSAVFAAAAECLANPQKCPIALWLDYLSAPELEGGLFEPPWSSSGEQALRLAHGVSPAEVVKKDGKAADVHAMLRGLIAEATGAEVLQAMPPAWQPWL
;
A
#
# COMPACT_ATOMS: atom_id res chain seq x y z
N ILE A 1 14.01 -17.98 2.25
CA ILE A 1 14.75 -16.97 3.06
C ILE A 1 15.34 -17.58 4.32
N TYR A 2 14.56 -18.23 5.19
CA TYR A 2 15.06 -18.73 6.48
C TYR A 2 16.16 -19.80 6.43
N GLY A 3 16.21 -20.63 5.39
CA GLY A 3 17.30 -21.61 5.20
C GLY A 3 18.66 -20.99 4.86
N GLN A 4 18.72 -19.70 4.53
CA GLN A 4 19.95 -19.01 4.14
C GLN A 4 20.45 -17.98 5.16
N LEU A 5 19.72 -17.78 6.28
CA LEU A 5 20.11 -16.93 7.39
C LEU A 5 20.35 -17.82 8.61
N SER A 6 21.63 -18.10 8.90
CA SER A 6 22.01 -19.06 9.93
C SER A 6 21.72 -18.58 11.35
N LYS A 7 21.79 -17.27 11.62
CA LYS A 7 21.62 -16.71 12.97
C LYS A 7 20.16 -16.29 13.22
N PRO A 8 19.55 -16.71 14.35
CA PRO A 8 18.20 -16.28 14.74
C PRO A 8 18.03 -14.76 14.83
N VAL A 9 19.03 -14.05 15.32
CA VAL A 9 19.03 -12.58 15.45
C VAL A 9 18.87 -11.91 14.07
N GLN A 10 19.61 -12.38 13.06
CA GLN A 10 19.51 -11.85 11.70
C GLN A 10 18.12 -12.08 11.08
N ARG A 11 17.49 -13.22 11.39
CA ARG A 11 16.13 -13.51 10.95
C ARG A 11 15.13 -12.56 11.60
N TRP A 12 15.30 -12.29 12.88
CA TRP A 12 14.44 -11.36 13.62
C TRP A 12 14.61 -9.91 13.12
N ASP A 13 15.85 -9.44 12.97
CA ASP A 13 16.14 -8.09 12.46
C ASP A 13 15.56 -7.88 11.06
N LEU A 14 15.74 -8.88 10.17
CA LEU A 14 15.17 -8.84 8.82
C LEU A 14 13.65 -8.77 8.87
N THR A 15 12.99 -9.68 9.62
CA THR A 15 11.52 -9.68 9.72
C THR A 15 11.02 -8.37 10.30
N ARG A 16 11.68 -7.81 11.31
CA ARG A 16 11.30 -6.54 11.94
C ARG A 16 11.36 -5.38 10.96
N THR A 17 12.49 -5.17 10.29
CA THR A 17 12.66 -4.07 9.33
C THR A 17 11.74 -4.22 8.12
N PHE A 18 11.64 -5.45 7.59
CA PHE A 18 10.76 -5.76 6.48
C PHE A 18 9.29 -5.46 6.83
N THR A 19 8.84 -5.84 8.03
CA THR A 19 7.47 -5.60 8.49
C THR A 19 7.14 -4.11 8.53
N SER A 20 8.05 -3.29 9.06
CA SER A 20 7.87 -1.83 9.10
C SER A 20 7.73 -1.24 7.70
N GLN A 21 8.61 -1.62 6.78
CA GLN A 21 8.59 -1.09 5.42
C GLN A 21 7.42 -1.61 4.60
N LEU A 22 6.98 -2.84 4.84
CA LEU A 22 5.76 -3.37 4.25
C LEU A 22 4.53 -2.56 4.71
N GLY A 23 4.49 -2.14 5.99
CA GLY A 23 3.44 -1.25 6.50
C GLY A 23 3.41 0.11 5.81
N LEU A 24 4.58 0.72 5.61
CA LEU A 24 4.70 1.97 4.86
C LEU A 24 4.30 1.79 3.39
N HIS A 25 4.78 0.73 2.74
CA HIS A 25 4.44 0.40 1.35
C HIS A 25 2.93 0.19 1.18
N ALA A 26 2.29 -0.53 2.10
CA ALA A 26 0.85 -0.75 2.09
C ALA A 26 0.07 0.57 2.18
N LEU A 27 0.52 1.52 3.02
CA LEU A 27 -0.09 2.84 3.10
C LEU A 27 0.06 3.61 1.77
N LEU A 28 1.23 3.56 1.15
CA LEU A 28 1.46 4.25 -0.14
C LEU A 28 0.60 3.64 -1.25
N CYS A 29 0.45 2.32 -1.31
CA CYS A 29 -0.49 1.67 -2.22
C CYS A 29 -1.94 2.10 -1.95
N TYR A 30 -2.34 2.19 -0.68
CA TYR A 30 -3.71 2.55 -0.30
C TYR A 30 -4.03 4.03 -0.56
N ALA A 31 -3.26 4.93 0.03
CA ALA A 31 -3.54 6.37 0.03
C ALA A 31 -3.11 7.02 -1.29
N VAL A 32 -1.90 6.71 -1.78
CA VAL A 32 -1.36 7.35 -2.99
C VAL A 32 -1.74 6.56 -4.25
N GLY A 33 -2.10 5.28 -4.12
CA GLY A 33 -2.42 4.46 -5.29
C GLY A 33 -1.16 4.03 -6.06
N LEU A 34 -0.07 3.79 -5.34
CA LEU A 34 1.22 3.37 -5.92
C LEU A 34 1.11 2.01 -6.63
N HIS A 35 1.61 1.93 -7.87
CA HIS A 35 1.46 0.78 -8.76
C HIS A 35 2.40 -0.41 -8.49
N ALA A 36 3.40 -0.27 -7.60
CA ALA A 36 4.44 -1.27 -7.33
C ALA A 36 3.95 -2.49 -6.51
N GLN A 37 2.91 -3.17 -6.98
CA GLN A 37 2.25 -4.26 -6.28
C GLN A 37 2.70 -5.65 -6.73
N GLN A 38 3.31 -5.77 -7.92
CA GLN A 38 3.74 -7.08 -8.42
C GLN A 38 5.00 -7.58 -7.68
N PRO A 39 5.20 -8.90 -7.56
CA PRO A 39 6.38 -9.43 -6.87
C PRO A 39 7.71 -9.04 -7.48
N GLN A 40 7.79 -8.89 -8.80
CA GLN A 40 9.00 -8.42 -9.47
C GLN A 40 9.33 -6.97 -9.15
N CYS A 41 8.35 -6.14 -8.81
CA CYS A 41 8.54 -4.72 -8.47
C CYS A 41 9.13 -4.54 -7.07
N ILE A 42 9.10 -5.57 -6.21
CA ILE A 42 9.46 -5.49 -4.80
C ILE A 42 10.71 -6.32 -4.52
N VAL A 43 11.85 -5.64 -4.34
CA VAL A 43 13.13 -6.26 -4.00
C VAL A 43 13.40 -6.11 -2.51
N VAL A 44 13.73 -7.21 -1.83
CA VAL A 44 14.04 -7.20 -0.39
C VAL A 44 15.53 -7.46 -0.18
N SER A 45 16.22 -6.49 0.41
CA SER A 45 17.58 -6.62 0.89
C SER A 45 17.64 -7.67 2.00
N ARG A 46 18.43 -8.70 1.77
CA ARG A 46 18.59 -9.81 2.73
C ARG A 46 19.45 -9.46 3.94
N SER A 47 20.32 -8.46 3.82
CA SER A 47 21.22 -8.05 4.91
C SER A 47 20.54 -7.08 5.88
N SER A 48 19.64 -6.23 5.39
CA SER A 48 18.98 -5.18 6.19
C SER A 48 17.48 -5.39 6.37
N GLY A 49 16.83 -6.20 5.54
CA GLY A 49 15.37 -6.26 5.44
C GLY A 49 14.77 -5.09 4.67
N ASN A 50 15.60 -4.26 4.01
CA ASN A 50 15.13 -3.10 3.27
C ASN A 50 14.31 -3.47 2.02
N LEU A 51 13.19 -2.80 1.81
CA LEU A 51 12.29 -2.92 0.68
C LEU A 51 12.63 -1.83 -0.33
N CYS A 52 13.01 -2.26 -1.53
CA CYS A 52 13.30 -1.41 -2.68
C CYS A 52 12.25 -1.68 -3.76
N LEU A 53 11.68 -0.61 -4.29
CA LEU A 53 10.76 -0.68 -5.43
C LEU A 53 11.56 -0.41 -6.70
N VAL A 54 11.42 -1.29 -7.69
CA VAL A 54 12.23 -1.22 -8.93
C VAL A 54 11.42 -0.91 -10.18
N ASP A 55 10.10 -1.04 -10.11
CA ASP A 55 9.20 -0.86 -11.23
C ASP A 55 7.82 -0.40 -10.71
N PHE A 56 7.15 0.43 -11.49
CA PHE A 56 5.87 1.05 -11.15
C PHE A 56 4.84 0.91 -12.29
N ASP A 57 5.05 0.00 -13.23
CA ASP A 57 4.07 -0.28 -14.27
C ASP A 57 2.76 -0.82 -13.67
N PRO A 58 1.59 -0.29 -14.09
CA PRO A 58 0.31 -0.76 -13.58
C PRO A 58 0.02 -2.19 -14.05
N VAL A 59 -0.51 -3.01 -13.13
CA VAL A 59 -0.77 -4.45 -13.38
C VAL A 59 -1.91 -4.68 -14.37
N THR A 60 -2.87 -3.78 -14.36
CA THR A 60 -3.96 -3.72 -15.34
C THR A 60 -3.77 -2.46 -16.15
N PRO A 61 -3.85 -2.52 -17.49
CA PRO A 61 -3.85 -1.30 -18.29
C PRO A 61 -4.96 -0.38 -17.80
N PRO A 62 -4.76 0.95 -17.83
CA PRO A 62 -5.85 1.88 -17.57
C PRO A 62 -7.03 1.49 -18.47
N PRO A 63 -8.28 1.56 -17.98
CA PRO A 63 -9.42 1.23 -18.81
C PRO A 63 -9.33 2.08 -20.07
N THR A 64 -9.15 1.43 -21.21
CA THR A 64 -9.33 2.07 -22.51
C THR A 64 -10.70 2.73 -22.45
N PRO A 65 -10.88 4.00 -22.87
CA PRO A 65 -12.21 4.58 -22.96
C PRO A 65 -13.00 3.76 -23.97
N ALA A 66 -13.72 2.75 -23.48
CA ALA A 66 -14.64 1.99 -24.27
C ALA A 66 -15.78 2.94 -24.67
N PRO A 67 -16.24 2.92 -25.93
CA PRO A 67 -17.46 3.62 -26.30
C PRO A 67 -18.60 3.15 -25.37
N ALA A 68 -19.42 4.12 -24.96
CA ALA A 68 -20.34 4.08 -23.82
C ALA A 68 -21.52 3.08 -23.90
N ASP A 69 -21.40 1.97 -24.62
CA ASP A 69 -22.55 1.12 -25.01
C ASP A 69 -22.61 -0.29 -24.42
N ASP A 70 -21.63 -0.74 -23.63
CA ASP A 70 -21.72 -2.07 -22.99
C ASP A 70 -21.96 -1.95 -21.47
N GLY A 71 -23.22 -2.12 -21.07
CA GLY A 71 -23.76 -2.00 -19.70
C GLY A 71 -23.28 -3.03 -18.67
N ALA A 72 -22.01 -3.44 -18.72
CA ALA A 72 -21.37 -4.27 -17.71
C ALA A 72 -19.88 -3.90 -17.55
N ALA A 73 -19.59 -2.62 -17.30
CA ALA A 73 -18.27 -2.21 -16.83
C ALA A 73 -18.10 -2.70 -15.39
N SER A 74 -17.71 -3.97 -15.21
CA SER A 74 -17.21 -4.44 -13.92
C SER A 74 -15.97 -3.62 -13.60
N SER A 75 -16.10 -2.65 -12.70
CA SER A 75 -14.96 -1.94 -12.13
C SER A 75 -13.90 -2.98 -11.72
N PRO A 76 -12.64 -2.86 -12.16
CA PRO A 76 -11.63 -3.82 -11.78
C PRO A 76 -11.57 -3.88 -10.25
N VAL A 77 -11.60 -5.10 -9.69
CA VAL A 77 -11.51 -5.30 -8.24
C VAL A 77 -10.19 -4.67 -7.77
N LYS A 78 -10.29 -3.53 -7.06
CA LYS A 78 -9.13 -2.77 -6.61
C LYS A 78 -8.71 -3.30 -5.25
N MET A 79 -7.56 -3.97 -5.19
CA MET A 79 -6.98 -4.36 -3.91
C MET A 79 -6.37 -3.14 -3.20
N PRO A 80 -6.62 -2.95 -1.90
CA PRO A 80 -6.08 -1.80 -1.17
C PRO A 80 -4.55 -1.80 -1.09
N PHE A 81 -3.95 -2.97 -0.87
CA PHE A 81 -2.50 -3.19 -0.91
C PHE A 81 -2.19 -4.69 -0.93
N ARG A 82 -0.96 -5.04 -1.30
CA ARG A 82 -0.52 -6.42 -1.34
C ARG A 82 -0.17 -6.98 0.04
N LEU A 83 -0.97 -7.93 0.52
CA LEU A 83 -0.68 -8.71 1.73
C LEU A 83 -1.04 -10.19 1.54
N THR A 84 -0.33 -10.85 0.62
CA THR A 84 -0.55 -12.27 0.28
C THR A 84 -0.21 -13.23 1.43
N ARG A 85 -0.63 -14.48 1.29
CA ARG A 85 -0.43 -15.51 2.32
C ARG A 85 1.05 -15.72 2.69
N ASN A 86 2.00 -15.62 1.75
CA ASN A 86 3.41 -15.81 2.13
C ASN A 86 3.98 -14.58 2.82
N LEU A 87 3.54 -13.37 2.47
CA LEU A 87 3.88 -12.16 3.22
C LEU A 87 3.35 -12.22 4.65
N GLN A 88 2.09 -12.66 4.83
CA GLN A 88 1.51 -12.87 6.16
C GLN A 88 2.28 -13.91 6.97
N ARG A 89 2.76 -14.99 6.33
CA ARG A 89 3.61 -16.00 6.98
C ARG A 89 4.98 -15.46 7.36
N LEU A 90 5.57 -14.58 6.55
CA LEU A 90 6.88 -13.98 6.81
C LEU A 90 6.83 -12.96 7.95
N VAL A 91 5.79 -12.13 7.98
CA VAL A 91 5.59 -11.07 9.00
C VAL A 91 4.95 -11.61 10.27
N THR A 92 4.17 -12.69 10.16
CA THR A 92 3.30 -13.28 11.19
C THR A 92 2.10 -12.40 11.57
N PRO A 93 0.99 -12.98 12.08
CA PRO A 93 -0.15 -12.21 12.55
C PRO A 93 0.22 -11.16 13.61
N PHE A 94 1.14 -11.51 14.52
CA PHE A 94 1.65 -10.59 15.53
C PHE A 94 2.39 -9.38 14.93
N GLY A 95 3.16 -9.60 13.86
CA GLY A 95 3.82 -8.51 13.13
C GLY A 95 2.83 -7.61 12.41
N ILE A 96 1.71 -8.17 11.92
CA ILE A 96 0.63 -7.44 11.24
C ILE A 96 -0.10 -6.52 12.23
N ASP A 97 -0.59 -7.08 13.34
CA ASP A 97 -1.34 -6.32 14.34
C ASP A 97 -0.45 -5.34 15.12
N GLY A 98 0.84 -5.65 15.26
CA GLY A 98 1.83 -4.82 15.93
C GLY A 98 2.53 -3.84 14.99
N THR A 99 3.74 -4.21 14.55
CA THR A 99 4.65 -3.30 13.86
C THR A 99 4.11 -2.76 12.54
N PHE A 100 3.49 -3.61 11.71
CA PHE A 100 2.90 -3.19 10.44
C PHE A 100 1.81 -2.15 10.67
N SER A 101 0.85 -2.45 11.55
CA SER A 101 -0.27 -1.55 11.83
C SER A 101 0.15 -0.24 12.48
N ALA A 102 1.14 -0.29 13.38
CA ALA A 102 1.71 0.90 14.00
C ALA A 102 2.40 1.82 12.97
N VAL A 103 3.20 1.25 12.06
CA VAL A 103 3.88 2.04 11.02
C VAL A 103 2.90 2.59 10.00
N PHE A 104 1.91 1.79 9.59
CA PHE A 104 0.84 2.24 8.68
C PHE A 104 0.11 3.46 9.26
N ALA A 105 -0.34 3.36 10.52
CA ALA A 105 -1.08 4.43 11.18
C ALA A 105 -0.22 5.68 11.45
N ALA A 106 1.03 5.50 11.88
CA ALA A 106 1.96 6.61 12.12
C ALA A 106 2.32 7.35 10.82
N ALA A 107 2.52 6.63 9.72
CA ALA A 107 2.76 7.23 8.43
C ALA A 107 1.49 7.93 7.89
N ALA A 108 0.31 7.37 8.12
CA ALA A 108 -0.96 8.03 7.78
C ALA A 108 -1.14 9.36 8.50
N GLU A 109 -0.81 9.41 9.79
CA GLU A 109 -0.81 10.65 10.59
C GLU A 109 0.12 11.72 10.00
N CYS A 110 1.28 11.32 9.48
CA CYS A 110 2.21 12.23 8.82
C CYS A 110 1.66 12.74 7.48
N LEU A 111 1.06 11.86 6.66
CA LEU A 111 0.46 12.23 5.38
C LEU A 111 -0.80 13.08 5.53
N ALA A 112 -1.58 12.86 6.59
CA ALA A 112 -2.80 13.60 6.90
C ALA A 112 -2.52 15.03 7.37
N ASN A 113 -1.30 15.35 7.82
CA ASN A 113 -0.95 16.67 8.31
C ASN A 113 -0.09 17.43 7.28
N PRO A 114 -0.64 18.47 6.61
CA PRO A 114 0.08 19.23 5.60
C PRO A 114 1.37 19.91 6.11
N GLN A 115 1.46 20.19 7.41
CA GLN A 115 2.67 20.77 8.02
C GLN A 115 3.80 19.76 8.16
N LYS A 116 3.48 18.46 8.27
CA LYS A 116 4.48 17.39 8.36
C LYS A 116 4.86 16.88 6.97
N CYS A 117 3.86 16.63 6.13
CA CYS A 117 4.06 16.16 4.76
C CYS A 117 2.99 16.78 3.86
N PRO A 118 3.34 17.78 3.01
CA PRO A 118 2.40 18.37 2.07
C PRO A 118 2.23 17.45 0.84
N ILE A 119 1.82 16.20 1.06
CA ILE A 119 1.74 15.16 0.03
C ILE A 119 0.82 15.57 -1.12
N ALA A 120 -0.28 16.26 -0.83
CA ALA A 120 -1.22 16.70 -1.86
C ALA A 120 -0.55 17.63 -2.88
N LEU A 121 0.18 18.64 -2.37
CA LEU A 121 0.92 19.58 -3.21
C LEU A 121 1.97 18.85 -4.04
N TRP A 122 2.72 17.92 -3.44
CA TRP A 122 3.75 17.17 -4.17
C TRP A 122 3.18 16.29 -5.26
N LEU A 123 2.09 15.56 -4.99
CA LEU A 123 1.44 14.71 -5.99
C LEU A 123 0.89 15.55 -7.14
N ASP A 124 0.21 16.66 -6.85
CA ASP A 124 -0.36 17.53 -7.89
C ASP A 124 0.75 18.21 -8.71
N TYR A 125 1.83 18.65 -8.07
CA TYR A 125 2.98 19.24 -8.73
C TYR A 125 3.72 18.24 -9.62
N LEU A 126 4.01 17.03 -9.11
CA LEU A 126 4.73 15.99 -9.86
C LEU A 126 3.88 15.35 -10.97
N SER A 127 2.56 15.47 -10.88
CA SER A 127 1.63 15.03 -11.93
C SER A 127 1.40 16.10 -13.00
N ALA A 128 2.01 17.30 -12.87
CA ALA A 128 1.82 18.38 -13.81
C ALA A 128 2.50 18.05 -15.17
N PRO A 129 1.79 18.18 -16.29
CA PRO A 129 2.28 17.78 -17.62
C PRO A 129 3.41 18.67 -18.15
N GLU A 130 3.65 19.82 -17.52
CA GLU A 130 4.70 20.77 -17.93
C GLU A 130 6.12 20.28 -17.62
N LEU A 131 6.25 19.25 -16.77
CA LEU A 131 7.56 18.76 -16.33
C LEU A 131 8.32 18.02 -17.44
N GLU A 132 7.66 17.26 -18.33
CA GLU A 132 8.30 16.63 -19.49
C GLU A 132 7.30 16.26 -20.59
N GLY A 133 7.39 16.90 -21.76
CA GLY A 133 7.17 16.33 -23.11
C GLY A 133 6.05 15.31 -23.40
N GLY A 134 5.01 15.17 -22.59
CA GLY A 134 3.91 14.23 -22.75
C GLY A 134 4.25 12.75 -22.56
N LEU A 135 5.41 12.40 -22.00
CA LEU A 135 5.87 10.99 -21.86
C LEU A 135 5.93 10.47 -20.43
N PHE A 136 5.79 11.35 -19.42
CA PHE A 136 5.82 10.93 -18.01
C PHE A 136 4.41 10.57 -17.51
N GLU A 137 4.18 9.29 -17.24
CA GLU A 137 3.02 8.84 -16.47
C GLU A 137 3.42 8.67 -15.00
N PRO A 138 2.72 9.31 -14.04
CA PRO A 138 3.06 9.18 -12.64
C PRO A 138 2.89 7.72 -12.17
N PRO A 139 3.80 7.21 -11.31
CA PRO A 139 3.74 5.84 -10.80
C PRO A 139 2.61 5.60 -9.77
N TRP A 140 1.72 6.58 -9.62
CA TRP A 140 0.60 6.59 -8.70
C TRP A 140 -0.68 7.01 -9.42
N SER A 141 -1.83 6.59 -8.88
CA SER A 141 -3.14 6.83 -9.48
C SER A 141 -4.00 7.85 -8.75
N SER A 142 -3.66 8.23 -7.52
CA SER A 142 -4.50 9.15 -6.72
C SER A 142 -4.08 10.59 -6.93
N SER A 143 -5.06 11.50 -7.00
CA SER A 143 -4.79 12.94 -6.89
C SER A 143 -4.33 13.31 -5.49
N GLY A 144 -3.71 14.49 -5.33
CA GLY A 144 -3.26 14.97 -4.04
C GLY A 144 -4.39 15.05 -3.00
N GLU A 145 -5.54 15.58 -3.40
CA GLU A 145 -6.72 15.66 -2.53
C GLU A 145 -7.27 14.29 -2.15
N GLN A 146 -7.34 13.35 -3.11
CA GLN A 146 -7.81 12.00 -2.84
C GLN A 146 -6.88 11.27 -1.86
N ALA A 147 -5.57 11.38 -2.06
CA ALA A 147 -4.58 10.76 -1.18
C ALA A 147 -4.66 11.31 0.24
N LEU A 148 -4.83 12.62 0.39
CA LEU A 148 -5.00 13.27 1.67
C LEU A 148 -6.29 12.78 2.38
N ARG A 149 -7.42 12.70 1.67
CA ARG A 149 -8.69 12.19 2.22
C ARG A 149 -8.56 10.75 2.71
N LEU A 150 -7.90 9.88 1.93
CA LEU A 150 -7.67 8.49 2.33
C LEU A 150 -6.77 8.41 3.56
N ALA A 151 -5.69 9.18 3.61
CA ALA A 151 -4.80 9.25 4.78
C ALA A 151 -5.53 9.75 6.04
N HIS A 152 -6.39 10.77 5.93
CA HIS A 152 -7.23 11.24 7.05
C HIS A 152 -8.14 10.12 7.60
N GLY A 153 -8.70 9.28 6.72
CA GLY A 153 -9.61 8.19 7.12
C GLY A 153 -8.94 7.09 7.95
N VAL A 154 -7.62 6.94 7.86
CA VAL A 154 -6.83 5.94 8.60
C VAL A 154 -5.88 6.57 9.63
N SER A 155 -5.90 7.89 9.78
CA SER A 155 -5.05 8.65 10.69
C SER A 155 -5.61 8.60 12.13
N PRO A 156 -4.83 8.14 13.13
CA PRO A 156 -5.31 8.02 14.51
C PRO A 156 -5.83 9.31 15.12
N ALA A 157 -5.15 10.46 14.94
CA ALA A 157 -5.59 11.71 15.54
C ALA A 157 -6.92 12.19 14.95
N GLU A 158 -7.12 11.98 13.65
CA GLU A 158 -8.34 12.38 12.95
C GLU A 158 -9.51 11.45 13.30
N VAL A 159 -9.26 10.16 13.44
CA VAL A 159 -10.26 9.19 13.93
C VAL A 159 -10.68 9.54 15.36
N VAL A 160 -9.73 9.83 16.25
CA VAL A 160 -10.05 10.24 17.64
C VAL A 160 -10.77 11.59 17.69
N LYS A 161 -10.46 12.51 16.78
CA LYS A 161 -11.15 13.81 16.68
C LYS A 161 -12.60 13.63 16.23
N LYS A 162 -12.87 12.69 15.33
CA LYS A 162 -14.20 12.41 14.80
C LYS A 162 -15.06 11.58 15.77
N ASP A 163 -14.52 10.47 16.27
CA ASP A 163 -15.26 9.44 17.00
C ASP A 163 -15.01 9.49 18.53
N GLY A 164 -14.12 10.38 18.98
CA GLY A 164 -13.82 10.61 20.39
C GLY A 164 -12.68 9.74 20.95
N LYS A 165 -12.38 9.90 22.24
CA LYS A 165 -11.23 9.26 22.92
C LYS A 165 -11.30 7.74 23.01
N ALA A 166 -12.49 7.16 22.90
CA ALA A 166 -12.71 5.71 22.95
C ALA A 166 -12.74 5.08 21.54
N ALA A 167 -12.41 5.85 20.50
CA ALA A 167 -12.41 5.37 19.13
C ALA A 167 -11.36 4.28 18.91
N ASP A 168 -11.74 3.25 18.16
CA ASP A 168 -10.81 2.22 17.71
C ASP A 168 -10.06 2.72 16.47
N VAL A 169 -8.87 3.29 16.71
CA VAL A 169 -8.00 3.87 15.67
C VAL A 169 -7.56 2.86 14.59
N HIS A 170 -7.64 1.56 14.87
CA HIS A 170 -7.23 0.52 13.93
C HIS A 170 -8.41 -0.19 13.26
N ALA A 171 -9.66 0.17 13.55
CA ALA A 171 -10.84 -0.48 12.98
C ALA A 171 -10.85 -0.43 11.44
N MET A 172 -10.60 0.75 10.86
CA MET A 172 -10.52 0.91 9.40
C MET A 172 -9.38 0.08 8.80
N LEU A 173 -8.20 0.11 9.42
CA LEU A 173 -7.04 -0.65 8.95
C LEU A 173 -7.30 -2.16 8.99
N ARG A 174 -7.95 -2.68 10.05
CA ARG A 174 -8.32 -4.10 10.11
C ARG A 174 -9.31 -4.48 9.02
N GLY A 175 -10.23 -3.57 8.66
CA GLY A 175 -11.10 -3.73 7.49
C GLY A 175 -10.30 -3.86 6.19
N LEU A 176 -9.34 -2.97 5.97
CA LEU A 176 -8.47 -3.01 4.78
C LEU A 176 -7.59 -4.27 4.74
N ILE A 177 -7.09 -4.73 5.88
CA ILE A 177 -6.35 -6.00 5.98
C ILE A 177 -7.27 -7.17 5.65
N ALA A 178 -8.50 -7.19 6.17
CA ALA A 178 -9.47 -8.24 5.86
C ALA A 178 -9.82 -8.28 4.37
N GLU A 179 -9.95 -7.11 3.73
CA GLU A 179 -10.15 -6.98 2.29
C GLU A 179 -8.94 -7.46 1.49
N ALA A 180 -7.72 -7.01 1.85
CA ALA A 180 -6.46 -7.40 1.19
C ALA A 180 -6.15 -8.90 1.28
N THR A 181 -6.68 -9.57 2.31
CA THR A 181 -6.45 -10.99 2.59
C THR A 181 -7.64 -11.88 2.24
N GLY A 182 -8.75 -11.28 1.79
CA GLY A 182 -9.99 -11.95 1.41
C GLY A 182 -9.80 -12.88 0.23
N ALA A 183 -10.28 -14.12 0.35
CA ALA A 183 -10.12 -15.13 -0.70
C ALA A 183 -10.79 -14.72 -2.01
N GLU A 184 -11.96 -14.08 -1.95
CA GLU A 184 -12.71 -13.62 -3.12
C GLU A 184 -11.92 -12.56 -3.91
N VAL A 185 -11.39 -11.56 -3.22
CA VAL A 185 -10.58 -10.49 -3.81
C VAL A 185 -9.30 -11.07 -4.43
N LEU A 186 -8.61 -11.95 -3.71
CA LEU A 186 -7.39 -12.59 -4.19
C LEU A 186 -7.62 -13.49 -5.41
N GLN A 187 -8.77 -14.16 -5.50
CA GLN A 187 -9.15 -14.99 -6.65
C GLN A 187 -9.54 -14.16 -7.88
N ALA A 188 -10.09 -12.96 -7.67
CA ALA A 188 -10.45 -12.04 -8.74
C ALA A 188 -9.23 -11.34 -9.39
N MET A 189 -8.06 -11.36 -8.72
CA MET A 189 -6.86 -10.74 -9.26
C MET A 189 -6.28 -11.50 -10.47
N PRO A 190 -5.72 -10.79 -11.46
CA PRO A 190 -5.11 -11.43 -12.61
C PRO A 190 -3.93 -12.33 -12.19
N PRO A 191 -3.66 -13.44 -12.90
CA PRO A 191 -2.55 -14.35 -12.58
C PRO A 191 -1.18 -13.67 -12.52
N ALA A 192 -0.97 -12.61 -13.32
CA ALA A 192 0.25 -11.81 -13.31
C ALA A 192 0.53 -11.12 -11.96
N TRP A 193 -0.52 -10.86 -11.16
CA TRP A 193 -0.40 -10.31 -9.80
C TRP A 193 0.09 -11.36 -8.79
N GLN A 194 0.02 -12.64 -9.14
CA GLN A 194 0.48 -13.79 -8.33
C GLN A 194 -0.09 -13.81 -6.90
N PRO A 195 -1.43 -13.92 -6.73
CA PRO A 195 -2.07 -13.85 -5.41
C PRO A 195 -1.70 -14.98 -4.44
N TRP A 196 -1.20 -16.10 -4.96
CA TRP A 196 -0.71 -17.23 -4.17
C TRP A 196 0.69 -17.01 -3.58
N LEU A 197 1.44 -16.02 -4.09
CA LEU A 197 2.80 -15.69 -3.65
C LEU A 197 2.76 -14.60 -2.58
#